data_AF-A0A7V2KNN4-F1
#
_entry.id   AF-A0A7V2KNN4-F1
#
_cell.length_a   1.000
_cell.length_b   1.000
_cell.length_c   1.000
_cell.angle_alpha   90.00
_cell.angle_beta   90.00
_cell.angle_gamma   90.00
#
_symmetry.space_group_name_H-M   'P 1'
#
loop_
_entity.id
_entity.type
_entity.pdbx_description
1 polymer ?
#
loop_
_entity_poly.entity_id
_entity_poly.type
_entity_poly.pdbx_seq_one_letter_code
_entity_poly.pdbx_strand_id
1 'polypeptide(L)'
;MAEQTREMARTRISFAGREVGVQGINVEIILTNTGRMALGDFPRWDVVVEYYGGNQRVYCIKWLPYSEGVPGDNEWTVHGIYLDAQTGEPEVFEPGILNPGEEIVIQLRLSPKVWTNTTNRLLVATSNGVAAPVIFTR
;
A
#
# COMPACT_ATOMS: atom_id res chain seq x y z
N MET A 1 -29.92 -13.84 0.69
CA MET A 1 -28.69 -13.88 -0.14
C MET A 1 -28.52 -12.70 -1.10
N ALA A 2 -29.54 -11.83 -1.33
CA ALA A 2 -29.38 -10.61 -2.14
C ALA A 2 -29.18 -9.31 -1.31
N GLU A 3 -29.30 -9.40 0.02
CA GLU A 3 -29.18 -8.26 0.95
C GLU A 3 -27.72 -7.89 1.24
N GLN A 4 -26.84 -8.88 1.42
CA GLN A 4 -25.41 -8.66 1.72
C GLN A 4 -24.66 -7.95 0.58
N THR A 5 -25.13 -8.07 -0.66
CA THR A 5 -24.51 -7.43 -1.82
C THR A 5 -24.82 -5.93 -1.91
N ARG A 6 -25.89 -5.45 -1.27
CA ARG A 6 -26.26 -4.03 -1.27
C ARG A 6 -25.59 -3.21 -0.17
N GLU A 7 -25.22 -3.83 0.95
CA GLU A 7 -24.52 -3.14 2.04
C GLU A 7 -23.03 -2.93 1.75
N MET A 8 -22.39 -3.81 0.99
CA MET A 8 -21.01 -3.59 0.52
C MET A 8 -20.88 -2.42 -0.45
N ALA A 9 -21.99 -1.88 -0.97
CA ALA A 9 -22.02 -0.72 -1.88
C ALA A 9 -22.05 0.65 -1.15
N ARG A 10 -21.98 0.67 0.19
CA ARG A 10 -21.77 1.90 1.00
C ARG A 10 -20.39 1.90 1.64
N THR A 11 -19.34 1.59 0.88
CA THR A 11 -17.96 1.60 1.37
C THR A 11 -17.60 3.01 1.84
N ARG A 12 -17.67 3.23 3.16
CA ARG A 12 -17.18 4.46 3.83
C ARG A 12 -15.65 4.52 3.84
N ILE A 13 -14.98 3.50 3.32
CA ILE A 13 -13.54 3.30 3.34
C ILE A 13 -13.20 2.73 1.95
N SER A 14 -12.37 3.42 1.18
CA SER A 14 -12.00 3.05 -0.19
C SER A 14 -10.58 3.58 -0.46
N PHE A 15 -9.73 2.78 -1.10
CA PHE A 15 -8.38 3.23 -1.49
C PHE A 15 -8.11 2.95 -2.96
N ALA A 16 -7.46 3.89 -3.60
CA ALA A 16 -6.89 3.72 -4.93
C ALA A 16 -5.38 3.67 -4.80
N GLY A 17 -4.75 2.64 -5.37
CA GLY A 17 -3.30 2.53 -5.41
C GLY A 17 -2.73 2.98 -6.75
N ARG A 18 -1.60 3.68 -6.72
CA ARG A 18 -0.78 3.97 -7.90
C ARG A 18 0.69 3.70 -7.60
N GLU A 19 1.39 3.19 -8.61
CA GLU A 19 2.84 2.99 -8.54
C GLU A 19 3.56 4.34 -8.61
N VAL A 20 4.61 4.51 -7.79
CA VAL A 20 5.54 5.65 -7.87
C VAL A 20 6.85 5.22 -8.51
N GLY A 21 7.40 4.09 -8.06
CA GLY A 21 8.59 3.52 -8.68
C GLY A 21 9.06 2.23 -8.02
N VAL A 22 9.73 1.39 -8.83
CA VAL A 22 10.32 0.12 -8.41
C VAL A 22 11.82 0.11 -8.68
N GLN A 23 12.62 0.34 -7.66
CA GLN A 23 14.09 0.25 -7.70
C GLN A 23 14.59 -1.15 -7.31
N GLY A 24 13.89 -2.17 -7.78
CA GLY A 24 14.22 -3.58 -7.53
C GLY A 24 13.99 -4.06 -6.12
N ILE A 25 14.75 -3.55 -5.16
CA ILE A 25 14.58 -3.88 -3.74
C ILE A 25 13.54 -2.95 -3.13
N ASN A 26 13.58 -1.65 -3.45
CA ASN A 26 12.63 -0.69 -2.92
C ASN A 26 11.44 -0.53 -3.89
N VAL A 27 10.23 -0.62 -3.35
CA VAL A 27 8.96 -0.40 -4.06
C VAL A 27 8.20 0.70 -3.32
N GLU A 28 7.78 1.73 -4.04
CA GLU A 28 6.96 2.81 -3.49
C GLU A 28 5.61 2.85 -4.18
N ILE A 29 4.56 2.88 -3.35
CA ILE A 29 3.17 2.87 -3.77
C ILE A 29 2.46 4.01 -3.05
N ILE A 30 1.68 4.79 -3.79
CA ILE A 30 0.73 5.76 -3.22
C ILE A 30 -0.61 5.08 -3.07
N LEU A 31 -1.24 5.22 -1.91
CA LEU A 31 -2.64 4.89 -1.67
C LEU A 31 -3.41 6.16 -1.33
N THR A 32 -4.52 6.42 -2.02
CA THR A 32 -5.38 7.59 -1.76
C THR A 32 -6.61 7.18 -0.97
N ASN A 33 -6.93 7.86 0.13
CA ASN A 33 -8.18 7.62 0.86
C ASN A 33 -9.36 8.27 0.13
N THR A 34 -10.09 7.46 -0.63
CA THR A 34 -11.31 7.89 -1.34
C THR A 34 -12.59 7.62 -0.52
N GLY A 35 -12.41 7.14 0.72
CA GLY A 35 -13.48 6.92 1.67
C GLY A 35 -13.97 8.21 2.35
N ARG A 36 -14.65 8.03 3.48
CA ARG A 36 -15.19 9.07 4.36
C ARG A 36 -14.71 8.93 5.81
N MET A 37 -13.86 7.95 6.10
CA MET A 37 -13.27 7.73 7.41
C MET A 37 -11.77 7.90 7.33
N ALA A 38 -11.22 8.61 8.31
CA ALA A 38 -9.79 8.67 8.53
C ALA A 38 -9.26 7.29 8.95
N LEU A 39 -8.06 6.93 8.50
CA LEU A 39 -7.42 5.69 8.88
C LEU A 39 -6.07 5.93 9.55
N GLY A 40 -5.78 5.13 10.56
CA GLY A 40 -4.48 5.10 11.22
C GLY A 40 -4.15 3.69 11.69
N ASP A 41 -3.35 3.60 12.75
CA ASP A 41 -2.89 2.33 13.34
C ASP A 41 -2.26 1.41 12.29
N PHE A 42 -1.34 1.98 11.49
CA PHE A 42 -0.61 1.30 10.42
C PHE A 42 0.06 -0.01 10.84
N PRO A 43 0.59 -0.18 12.08
CA PRO A 43 1.10 -1.47 12.54
C PRO A 43 0.09 -2.63 12.46
N ARG A 44 -1.21 -2.35 12.40
CA ARG A 44 -2.27 -3.36 12.28
C ARG A 44 -2.75 -3.59 10.85
N TRP A 45 -2.15 -2.93 9.87
CA TRP A 45 -2.46 -3.18 8.47
C TRP A 45 -1.68 -4.40 7.97
N ASP A 46 -2.32 -5.17 7.10
CA ASP A 46 -1.70 -6.30 6.44
C ASP A 46 -1.24 -5.90 5.03
N VAL A 47 0.04 -6.12 4.74
CA VAL A 47 0.62 -5.88 3.42
C VAL A 47 1.12 -7.19 2.86
N VAL A 48 0.48 -7.65 1.79
CA VAL A 48 0.84 -8.89 1.10
C VAL A 48 1.25 -8.59 -0.32
N VAL A 49 2.43 -9.05 -0.73
CA VAL A 49 2.97 -8.86 -2.07
C VAL A 49 3.11 -10.19 -2.79
N GLU A 50 2.72 -10.21 -4.05
CA GLU A 50 2.93 -11.29 -5.01
C GLU A 50 3.76 -10.76 -6.16
N TYR A 51 4.96 -11.30 -6.33
CA TYR A 51 5.90 -10.77 -7.30
C TYR A 51 6.85 -11.82 -7.83
N TYR A 52 7.49 -11.55 -8.96
CA TYR A 52 8.61 -12.36 -9.44
C TYR A 52 9.91 -11.73 -8.96
N GLY A 53 10.80 -12.51 -8.34
CA GLY A 53 12.03 -12.01 -7.76
C GLY A 53 13.27 -12.86 -8.01
N GLY A 54 14.41 -12.39 -7.53
CA GLY A 54 15.69 -13.11 -7.55
C GLY A 54 16.47 -12.93 -8.85
N ASN A 55 17.34 -13.90 -9.14
CA ASN A 55 18.14 -13.91 -10.39
C ASN A 55 17.56 -14.84 -11.48
N GLN A 56 16.48 -15.55 -11.16
CA GLN A 56 15.89 -16.61 -12.00
C GLN A 56 14.37 -16.47 -12.14
N ARG A 57 13.82 -15.27 -11.90
CA ARG A 57 12.38 -14.97 -11.99
C ARG A 57 11.51 -15.96 -11.18
N VAL A 58 11.82 -16.10 -9.90
CA VAL A 58 11.09 -16.98 -8.98
C VAL A 58 9.82 -16.29 -8.51
N TYR A 59 8.68 -16.96 -8.58
CA TYR A 59 7.43 -16.44 -8.03
C TYR A 59 7.48 -16.44 -6.49
N CYS A 60 7.17 -15.30 -5.89
CA CYS A 60 7.25 -15.03 -4.46
C CYS A 60 5.90 -14.48 -3.98
N ILE A 61 5.41 -14.99 -2.85
CA ILE A 61 4.31 -14.40 -2.09
C ILE A 61 4.78 -14.15 -0.67
N LYS A 62 4.58 -12.92 -0.16
CA LYS A 62 5.07 -12.52 1.16
C LYS A 62 4.07 -11.62 1.87
N TRP A 63 3.84 -11.89 3.15
CA TRP A 63 3.32 -10.90 4.09
C TRP A 63 4.50 -10.11 4.64
N LEU A 64 4.35 -8.79 4.70
CA LEU A 64 5.38 -7.87 5.15
C LEU A 64 4.93 -7.27 6.49
N PRO A 65 5.68 -7.46 7.58
CA PRO A 65 5.42 -6.75 8.83
C PRO A 65 5.70 -5.25 8.67
N TYR A 66 4.96 -4.46 9.44
CA TYR A 66 5.20 -3.04 9.58
C TYR A 66 6.48 -2.79 10.40
N SER A 67 7.26 -1.81 9.99
CA SER A 67 8.48 -1.36 10.66
C SER A 67 8.41 0.14 10.88
N GLU A 68 8.75 0.60 12.08
CA GLU A 68 8.88 2.03 12.35
C GLU A 68 10.19 2.55 11.75
N GLY A 69 10.11 3.53 10.86
CA GLY A 69 11.27 4.11 10.18
C GLY A 69 11.63 3.39 8.89
N VAL A 70 12.93 3.18 8.63
CA VAL A 70 13.42 2.60 7.37
C VAL A 70 13.17 1.09 7.35
N PRO A 71 12.45 0.54 6.36
CA PRO A 71 12.09 -0.87 6.34
C PRO A 71 13.32 -1.75 6.08
N GLY A 72 13.42 -2.84 6.82
CA GLY A 72 14.34 -3.95 6.60
C GLY A 72 13.88 -4.90 5.49
N ASP A 73 14.64 -5.98 5.28
CA ASP A 73 14.33 -6.94 4.21
C ASP A 73 12.98 -7.64 4.46
N ASN A 74 12.07 -7.48 3.50
CA ASN A 74 10.68 -7.93 3.52
C ASN A 74 9.81 -7.23 4.57
N GLU A 75 10.08 -5.96 4.84
CA GLU A 75 9.24 -5.10 5.69
C GLU A 75 8.62 -3.97 4.86
N TRP A 76 7.62 -3.30 5.45
CA TRP A 76 7.07 -2.06 4.91
C TRP A 76 6.96 -0.98 5.98
N THR A 77 6.91 0.26 5.54
CA THR A 77 6.72 1.44 6.40
C THR A 77 5.82 2.46 5.71
N VAL A 78 5.39 3.46 6.48
CA VAL A 78 4.83 4.70 5.95
C VAL A 78 5.99 5.66 5.67
N HIS A 79 6.20 5.98 4.40
CA HIS A 79 7.17 6.98 3.99
C HIS A 79 6.69 8.40 4.31
N GLY A 80 5.40 8.66 4.11
CA GLY A 80 4.76 9.92 4.45
C GLY A 80 3.27 9.95 4.09
N ILE A 81 2.57 10.95 4.62
CA ILE A 81 1.18 11.27 4.31
C ILE A 81 1.14 12.71 3.76
N TYR A 82 0.35 12.91 2.72
CA TYR A 82 0.35 14.12 1.89
C TYR A 82 -1.07 14.49 1.49
N LEU A 83 -1.33 15.78 1.30
CA LEU A 83 -2.53 16.20 0.55
C LEU A 83 -2.37 15.85 -0.93
N ASP A 84 -1.17 16.02 -1.47
CA ASP A 84 -0.79 15.61 -2.81
C ASP A 84 0.66 15.09 -2.81
N ALA A 85 0.81 13.78 -2.96
CA ALA A 85 2.12 13.15 -2.94
C ALA A 85 2.95 13.41 -4.21
N GLN A 86 2.34 13.88 -5.32
CA GLN A 86 3.09 14.27 -6.52
C GLN A 86 3.80 15.61 -6.34
N THR A 87 3.14 16.58 -5.73
CA THR A 87 3.72 17.90 -5.45
C THR A 87 4.46 17.95 -4.11
N GLY A 88 4.28 16.92 -3.26
CA GLY A 88 4.85 16.86 -1.92
C GLY A 88 4.14 17.79 -0.93
N GLU A 89 2.90 18.17 -1.23
CA GLU A 89 2.10 19.01 -0.34
C GLU A 89 1.80 18.23 0.95
N PRO A 90 2.21 18.74 2.12
CA PRO A 90 2.06 18.00 3.37
C PRO A 90 0.60 17.75 3.71
N GLU A 91 0.33 16.71 4.49
CA GLU A 91 -0.98 16.48 5.10
C GLU A 91 -1.47 17.74 5.84
N VAL A 92 -2.78 17.96 5.80
CA VAL A 92 -3.41 19.18 6.36
C VAL A 92 -4.23 18.85 7.59
N PHE A 93 -4.74 17.62 7.68
CA PHE A 93 -5.61 17.17 8.74
C PHE A 93 -4.86 16.13 9.61
N GLU A 94 -5.05 16.20 10.93
CA GLU A 94 -4.56 15.22 11.92
C GLU A 94 -3.25 14.48 11.58
N PRO A 95 -2.08 15.06 11.86
CA PRO A 95 -0.80 14.51 11.42
C PRO A 95 -0.58 13.04 11.79
N GLY A 96 -0.17 12.23 10.82
CA GLY A 96 0.03 10.78 10.99
C GLY A 96 -1.24 9.95 10.89
N ILE A 97 -2.37 10.55 10.48
CA ILE A 97 -3.63 9.87 10.19
C ILE A 97 -3.99 10.15 8.74
N LEU A 98 -4.32 9.11 7.98
CA LEU A 98 -4.70 9.24 6.58
C LEU A 98 -6.17 9.67 6.46
N ASN A 99 -6.43 10.96 6.30
CA ASN A 99 -7.78 11.50 6.19
C ASN A 99 -8.39 11.30 4.80
N PRO A 100 -9.72 11.38 4.67
CA PRO A 100 -10.38 11.41 3.37
C PRO A 100 -9.80 12.48 2.44
N GLY A 101 -9.39 12.08 1.24
CA GLY A 101 -8.77 12.95 0.25
C GLY A 101 -7.25 13.02 0.32
N GLU A 102 -6.63 12.55 1.40
CA GLU A 102 -5.16 12.50 1.54
C GLU A 102 -4.59 11.22 0.91
N GLU A 103 -3.29 11.26 0.68
CA GLU A 103 -2.48 10.21 0.07
C GLU A 103 -1.41 9.73 1.04
N ILE A 104 -1.23 8.42 1.15
CA ILE A 104 -0.13 7.80 1.88
C ILE A 104 0.86 7.19 0.90
N VAL A 105 2.13 7.51 1.06
CA VAL A 105 3.23 6.82 0.38
C VAL A 105 3.70 5.71 1.31
N ILE A 106 3.52 4.45 0.88
CA ILE A 106 4.11 3.30 1.57
C ILE A 106 5.38 2.89 0.84
N GLN A 107 6.41 2.55 1.62
CA GLN A 107 7.67 2.05 1.10
C GLN A 107 7.86 0.60 1.56
N LEU A 108 8.11 -0.27 0.60
CA LEU A 108 8.38 -1.68 0.81
C LEU A 108 9.82 -1.98 0.45
N ARG A 109 10.46 -2.87 1.20
CA ARG A 109 11.78 -3.40 0.88
C ARG A 109 11.69 -4.90 0.63
N LEU A 110 11.85 -5.33 -0.62
CA LEU A 110 11.66 -6.72 -1.04
C LEU A 110 12.99 -7.45 -1.23
N SER A 111 13.10 -8.64 -0.63
CA SER A 111 14.27 -9.49 -0.70
C SER A 111 13.84 -10.95 -0.91
N PRO A 112 13.99 -11.53 -2.11
CA PRO A 112 14.84 -11.04 -3.20
C PRO A 112 14.27 -9.84 -3.97
N LYS A 113 15.14 -9.09 -4.66
CA LYS A 113 14.75 -7.97 -5.53
C LYS A 113 13.71 -8.41 -6.58
N VAL A 114 12.77 -7.54 -6.92
CA VAL A 114 11.77 -7.75 -7.99
C VAL A 114 12.48 -7.98 -9.32
N TRP A 115 11.99 -8.86 -10.18
CA TRP A 115 12.55 -9.11 -11.51
C TRP A 115 12.07 -8.05 -12.51
N THR A 116 12.92 -7.67 -13.47
CA THR A 116 12.56 -6.69 -14.50
C THR A 116 11.61 -7.29 -15.54
N ASN A 117 10.83 -6.44 -16.21
CA ASN A 117 9.75 -6.79 -17.13
C ASN A 117 8.71 -7.76 -16.53
N THR A 118 8.25 -7.48 -15.30
CA THR A 118 7.23 -8.30 -14.63
C THR A 118 6.08 -7.45 -14.10
N THR A 119 4.87 -8.01 -14.19
CA THR A 119 3.67 -7.47 -13.56
C THR A 119 3.47 -8.17 -12.22
N ASN A 120 3.35 -7.38 -11.16
CA ASN A 120 3.30 -7.83 -9.78
C ASN A 120 2.06 -7.24 -9.10
N ARG A 121 1.68 -7.81 -7.97
CA ARG A 121 0.50 -7.39 -7.20
C ARG A 121 0.87 -7.12 -5.76
N LEU A 122 0.36 -6.02 -5.24
CA LEU A 122 0.34 -5.70 -3.82
C LEU A 122 -1.12 -5.73 -3.34
N LEU A 123 -1.34 -6.22 -2.15
CA LEU A 123 -2.60 -6.13 -1.43
C LEU A 123 -2.32 -5.43 -0.11
N VAL A 124 -3.01 -4.32 0.13
CA VAL A 124 -2.95 -3.60 1.40
C VAL A 124 -4.32 -3.69 2.04
N ALA A 125 -4.41 -4.35 3.18
CA ALA A 125 -5.61 -4.46 3.98
C ALA A 125 -5.48 -3.64 5.26
N THR A 126 -6.42 -2.73 5.43
CA THR A 126 -6.52 -1.85 6.59
C THR A 126 -7.10 -2.61 7.78
N SER A 127 -6.83 -2.14 9.00
CA SER A 127 -7.34 -2.74 10.24
C SER A 127 -8.87 -2.85 10.31
N ASN A 128 -9.59 -2.04 9.52
CA ASN A 128 -11.05 -2.04 9.42
C ASN A 128 -11.59 -3.00 8.35
N GLY A 129 -10.74 -3.85 7.77
CA GLY A 129 -11.14 -4.92 6.84
C GLY A 129 -11.30 -4.50 5.37
N VAL A 130 -10.95 -3.25 5.01
CA VAL A 130 -10.93 -2.82 3.61
C VAL A 130 -9.56 -3.09 3.01
N ALA A 131 -9.56 -3.74 1.85
CA ALA A 131 -8.36 -4.06 1.10
C ALA A 131 -8.32 -3.35 -0.25
N ALA A 132 -7.14 -2.90 -0.65
CA ALA A 132 -6.88 -2.32 -1.96
C ALA A 132 -5.80 -3.14 -2.68
N PRO A 133 -6.15 -3.78 -3.81
CA PRO A 133 -5.15 -4.36 -4.69
C PRO A 133 -4.47 -3.25 -5.51
N VAL A 134 -3.15 -3.31 -5.63
CA VAL A 134 -2.35 -2.43 -6.47
C VAL A 134 -1.53 -3.28 -7.42
N ILE A 135 -1.57 -2.96 -8.70
CA ILE A 135 -0.69 -3.57 -9.70
C ILE A 135 0.50 -2.65 -9.89
N PHE A 136 1.69 -3.23 -9.89
CA PHE A 136 2.93 -2.51 -10.15
C PHE A 136 3.81 -3.31 -11.09
N THR A 137 4.65 -2.61 -11.83
CA THR A 137 5.56 -3.18 -12.82
C THR A 137 7.01 -2.84 -12.50
N ARG A 138 7.90 -3.69 -12.94
CA ARG A 138 9.34 -3.41 -13.02
C ARG A 138 9.84 -3.86 -14.37
#